data_AF-A0A0S2ID13-F1
#
_entry.id   AF-A0A0S2ID13-F1
#
_cell.length_a   1.000
_cell.length_b   1.000
_cell.length_c   1.000
_cell.angle_alpha   90.00
_cell.angle_beta   90.00
_cell.angle_gamma   90.00
#
_symmetry.space_group_name_H-M   'P 1'
#
loop_
_entity.id
_entity.type
_entity.pdbx_description
1 polymer ?
#
loop_
_entity_poly.entity_id
_entity_poly.type
_entity_poly.pdbx_seq_one_letter_code
_entity_poly.pdbx_strand_id
1 'polypeptide(L)'
;MSEKMTEIWSKRPKLGLKDKRYSGNYGKWRQDSQKKGNFRCAITGVRPKKLATHHLFSRNSFKSIIYNPQNSITLDHEIHHEFHKIYGFKKPITIDHFLHFLTTILKKESFRNRIFSLAVPRSQKKNKETPTSNQSSYGVSSPIDEGSETRVNQIYLDSPFFIIRRIANKFVRIIKGSTSAW
;
A
#
# COMPACT_ATOMS: atom_id res chain seq x y z
N MET A 1 20.02 -17.87 12.59
CA MET A 1 18.60 -17.58 12.34
C MET A 1 17.85 -18.90 12.29
N SER A 2 16.87 -19.07 13.18
CA SER A 2 16.42 -20.34 13.76
C SER A 2 15.79 -21.37 12.79
N GLU A 3 16.45 -22.51 12.64
CA GLU A 3 15.97 -23.75 11.98
C GLU A 3 14.68 -24.31 12.59
N LYS A 4 14.32 -23.90 13.82
CA LYS A 4 13.11 -24.37 14.51
C LYS A 4 11.82 -23.81 13.92
N MET A 5 11.88 -22.68 13.21
CA MET A 5 10.68 -22.11 12.58
C MET A 5 10.23 -22.92 11.37
N THR A 6 11.12 -23.60 10.63
CA THR A 6 10.73 -24.43 9.48
C THR A 6 10.03 -25.73 9.89
N GLU A 7 10.39 -26.28 11.05
CA GLU A 7 9.84 -27.55 11.54
C GLU A 7 8.39 -27.42 12.06
N ILE A 8 8.04 -26.26 12.62
CA ILE A 8 6.69 -25.99 13.16
C ILE A 8 5.64 -25.91 12.03
N TRP A 9 6.03 -25.53 10.81
CA TRP A 9 5.12 -25.48 9.67
C TRP A 9 4.90 -26.85 9.00
N SER A 10 5.80 -27.82 9.21
CA SER A 10 5.68 -29.16 8.61
C SER A 10 4.71 -30.08 9.35
N LYS A 11 4.46 -29.81 10.64
CA LYS A 11 3.68 -30.69 11.55
C LYS A 11 2.18 -30.36 11.66
N ARG A 12 1.63 -29.45 10.85
CA ARG A 12 0.19 -29.17 10.90
C ARG A 12 -0.62 -30.31 10.27
N PRO A 13 -1.61 -30.90 10.97
CA PRO A 13 -2.43 -31.97 10.42
C PRO A 13 -3.17 -31.48 9.17
N LYS A 14 -3.00 -32.22 8.07
CA LYS A 14 -3.69 -31.98 6.79
C LYS A 14 -5.16 -32.38 6.96
N LEU A 15 -5.97 -31.48 7.55
CA LEU A 15 -7.43 -31.65 7.53
C LEU A 15 -7.89 -31.82 6.08
N GLY A 16 -8.54 -32.95 5.83
CA GLY A 16 -8.80 -33.58 4.52
C GLY A 16 -9.77 -32.87 3.59
N LEU A 17 -9.63 -31.57 3.39
CA LEU A 17 -10.20 -30.83 2.27
C LEU A 17 -9.06 -29.96 1.71
N LYS A 18 -8.57 -30.29 0.50
CA LYS A 18 -7.45 -29.60 -0.19
C LYS A 18 -7.81 -28.16 -0.55
N ASP A 19 -7.96 -27.30 0.44
CA ASP A 19 -8.08 -25.89 0.20
C ASP A 19 -6.74 -25.40 -0.35
N LYS A 20 -6.76 -24.89 -1.57
CA LYS A 20 -5.57 -24.35 -2.26
C LYS A 20 -4.87 -23.25 -1.45
N ARG A 21 -5.51 -22.68 -0.42
CA ARG A 21 -4.89 -21.77 0.58
C ARG A 21 -3.76 -22.41 1.37
N TYR A 22 -3.71 -23.74 1.48
CA TYR A 22 -2.61 -24.47 2.14
C TYR A 22 -1.55 -24.97 1.16
N SER A 23 -1.60 -24.56 -0.12
CA SER A 23 -0.51 -24.83 -1.05
C SER A 23 0.71 -23.95 -0.72
N GLY A 24 1.92 -24.48 -0.94
CA GLY A 24 3.15 -23.70 -0.80
C GLY A 24 3.15 -22.40 -1.62
N ASN A 25 2.52 -22.43 -2.80
CA ASN A 25 2.38 -21.27 -3.69
C ASN A 25 1.56 -20.13 -3.05
N TYR A 26 0.48 -20.45 -2.34
CA TYR A 26 -0.32 -19.44 -1.64
C TYR A 26 0.47 -18.81 -0.49
N GLY A 27 1.20 -19.62 0.28
CA GLY A 27 2.08 -19.14 1.34
C GLY A 27 3.14 -18.18 0.83
N LYS A 28 3.83 -18.56 -0.26
CA LYS A 28 4.84 -17.71 -0.91
C LYS A 28 4.23 -16.41 -1.44
N TRP A 29 3.13 -16.49 -2.20
CA TRP A 29 2.43 -15.31 -2.72
C TRP A 29 2.03 -14.35 -1.61
N ARG A 30 1.45 -14.86 -0.51
CA ARG A 30 1.06 -14.04 0.64
C ARG A 30 2.28 -13.33 1.23
N GLN A 31 3.40 -14.04 1.42
CA GLN A 31 4.62 -13.48 1.98
C GLN A 31 5.22 -12.40 1.07
N ASP A 32 5.32 -12.66 -0.23
CA ASP A 32 5.84 -11.71 -1.23
C ASP A 32 4.99 -10.45 -1.28
N SER A 33 3.66 -10.61 -1.26
CA SER A 33 2.72 -9.48 -1.23
C SER A 33 2.87 -8.64 0.03
N GLN A 34 3.04 -9.27 1.20
CA GLN A 34 3.25 -8.57 2.46
C GLN A 34 4.61 -7.85 2.51
N LYS A 35 5.68 -8.47 1.99
CA LYS A 35 6.99 -7.84 1.84
C LYS A 35 6.92 -6.62 0.92
N LYS A 36 6.27 -6.75 -0.25
CA LYS A 36 6.03 -5.64 -1.20
C LYS A 36 5.28 -4.47 -0.53
N GLY A 37 4.29 -4.77 0.30
CA GLY A 37 3.55 -3.77 1.08
C GLY A 37 4.28 -3.25 2.32
N ASN A 38 5.56 -3.58 2.54
CA ASN A 38 6.31 -3.27 3.75
C ASN A 38 5.58 -3.67 5.05
N PHE A 39 4.79 -4.74 4.99
CA PHE A 39 3.91 -5.22 6.06
C PHE A 39 2.94 -4.15 6.60
N ARG A 40 2.56 -3.18 5.76
CA ARG A 40 1.63 -2.11 6.11
C ARG A 40 0.33 -2.26 5.33
N CYS A 41 -0.76 -1.78 5.91
CA CYS A 41 -1.99 -1.58 5.17
C CYS A 41 -1.77 -0.48 4.12
N ALA A 42 -2.17 -0.74 2.88
CA ALA A 42 -2.02 0.20 1.78
C ALA A 42 -2.92 1.44 1.91
N ILE A 43 -3.99 1.36 2.70
CA ILE A 43 -4.93 2.48 2.93
C ILE A 43 -4.46 3.35 4.11
N THR A 44 -4.13 2.75 5.25
CA THR A 44 -3.77 3.53 6.47
C THR A 44 -2.27 3.81 6.58
N GLY A 45 -1.43 3.06 5.86
CA GLY A 45 0.03 3.16 5.97
C GLY A 45 0.63 2.56 7.24
N VAL A 46 -0.19 2.01 8.14
CA VAL A 46 0.21 1.42 9.43
C VAL A 46 0.39 -0.09 9.32
N ARG A 47 1.22 -0.67 10.20
CA ARG A 47 1.38 -2.12 10.36
C ARG A 47 0.33 -2.64 11.34
N PRO A 48 -0.77 -3.25 10.88
CA PRO A 48 -1.84 -3.69 11.76
C PRO A 48 -1.45 -4.97 12.50
N LYS A 49 -2.15 -5.28 13.59
CA LYS A 49 -2.00 -6.56 14.30
C LYS A 49 -2.35 -7.75 13.39
N LYS A 50 -3.35 -7.58 12.52
CA LYS A 50 -3.80 -8.59 11.56
C LYS A 50 -3.73 -8.02 10.14
N LEU A 51 -2.68 -8.40 9.39
CA LEU A 51 -2.49 -8.00 8.00
C LEU A 51 -3.05 -9.07 7.04
N ALA A 52 -4.01 -8.67 6.22
CA ALA A 52 -4.58 -9.48 5.15
C ALA A 52 -3.91 -9.13 3.81
N THR A 53 -3.79 -10.13 2.95
CA THR A 53 -3.43 -9.94 1.54
C THR A 53 -4.68 -10.18 0.71
N HIS A 54 -5.10 -9.16 -0.02
CA HIS A 54 -6.28 -9.17 -0.85
C HIS A 54 -5.90 -9.34 -2.33
N HIS A 55 -6.67 -10.14 -3.07
CA HIS A 55 -6.56 -10.26 -4.52
C HIS A 55 -7.37 -9.16 -5.21
N LEU A 56 -6.76 -8.35 -6.08
CA LEU A 56 -7.47 -7.28 -6.82
C LEU A 56 -8.41 -7.85 -7.91
N PHE A 57 -7.98 -8.94 -8.54
CA PHE A 57 -8.77 -9.79 -9.42
C PHE A 57 -9.01 -11.13 -8.72
N SER A 58 -10.28 -11.52 -8.57
CA SER A 58 -10.65 -12.66 -7.72
C SER A 58 -9.95 -13.96 -8.15
N ARG A 59 -9.49 -14.72 -7.16
CA ARG A 59 -8.86 -16.03 -7.40
C ARG A 59 -9.76 -17.06 -8.08
N ASN A 60 -11.09 -16.91 -7.95
CA ASN A 60 -12.05 -17.85 -8.51
C ASN A 60 -12.22 -17.63 -10.02
N SER A 61 -12.15 -16.36 -10.46
CA SER A 61 -12.38 -15.97 -11.86
C SER A 61 -11.08 -15.84 -12.66
N PHE A 62 -9.97 -15.43 -12.03
CA PHE A 62 -8.73 -15.10 -12.74
C PHE A 62 -7.56 -16.01 -12.34
N LYS A 63 -7.64 -17.29 -12.76
CA LYS A 63 -6.70 -18.35 -12.33
C LYS A 63 -5.24 -18.11 -12.73
N SER A 64 -5.01 -17.50 -13.90
CA SER A 64 -3.68 -17.25 -14.47
C SER A 64 -2.83 -16.28 -13.63
N ILE A 65 -3.46 -15.41 -12.84
CA ILE A 65 -2.79 -14.35 -12.08
C ILE A 65 -2.97 -14.49 -10.56
N ILE A 66 -3.43 -15.65 -10.05
CA ILE A 66 -3.66 -15.88 -8.61
C ILE A 66 -2.41 -15.61 -7.78
N TYR A 67 -1.25 -16.04 -8.27
CA TYR A 67 0.03 -15.92 -7.54
C TYR A 67 0.88 -14.74 -8.03
N ASN A 68 0.34 -13.86 -8.88
CA ASN A 68 1.04 -12.66 -9.31
C ASN A 68 1.03 -11.63 -8.15
N PRO A 69 2.19 -11.20 -7.62
CA PRO A 69 2.24 -10.17 -6.57
C PRO A 69 1.67 -8.81 -7.00
N GLN A 70 1.54 -8.54 -8.30
CA GLN A 70 0.85 -7.35 -8.81
C GLN A 70 -0.67 -7.45 -8.69
N ASN A 71 -1.23 -8.67 -8.66
CA ASN A 71 -2.63 -8.94 -8.34
C ASN A 71 -2.87 -9.00 -6.83
N SER A 72 -2.17 -8.17 -6.05
CA SER A 72 -2.30 -8.17 -4.60
C SER A 72 -2.19 -6.78 -3.99
N ILE A 73 -2.91 -6.59 -2.88
CA ILE A 73 -2.78 -5.43 -2.02
C ILE A 73 -2.87 -5.86 -0.55
N THR A 74 -2.10 -5.22 0.32
CA THR A 74 -2.08 -5.50 1.76
C THR A 74 -3.06 -4.59 2.48
N LEU A 75 -3.93 -5.16 3.30
CA LEU A 75 -4.98 -4.44 4.00
C LEU A 75 -5.01 -4.81 5.47
N ASP A 76 -5.46 -3.89 6.31
CA ASP A 76 -5.93 -4.24 7.64
C ASP A 76 -7.08 -5.26 7.50
N HIS A 77 -7.12 -6.26 8.37
CA HIS A 77 -8.17 -7.27 8.38
C HIS A 77 -9.58 -6.67 8.44
N GLU A 78 -9.81 -5.60 9.19
CA GLU A 78 -11.12 -4.95 9.27
C GLU A 78 -11.50 -4.29 7.95
N ILE A 79 -10.57 -3.57 7.33
CA ILE A 79 -10.77 -2.93 6.02
C ILE A 79 -11.02 -3.98 4.93
N HIS A 80 -10.26 -5.08 4.97
CA HIS A 80 -10.46 -6.22 4.08
C HIS A 80 -11.83 -6.87 4.26
N HIS A 81 -12.29 -7.00 5.50
CA HIS A 81 -13.61 -7.55 5.81
C HIS A 81 -14.73 -6.64 5.30
N GLU A 82 -14.62 -5.33 5.48
CA GLU A 82 -15.59 -4.35 4.99
C GLU A 82 -15.68 -4.33 3.46
N PHE A 83 -14.55 -4.49 2.75
CA PHE A 83 -14.56 -4.69 1.31
C PHE A 83 -15.45 -5.89 0.93
N HIS A 84 -15.22 -7.04 1.58
CA HIS A 84 -15.99 -8.25 1.31
C HIS A 84 -17.43 -8.20 1.82
N LYS A 85 -17.76 -7.34 2.79
CA LYS A 85 -19.15 -7.07 3.19
C LYS A 85 -19.94 -6.41 2.05
N ILE A 86 -19.30 -5.58 1.24
CA ILE A 86 -19.94 -4.87 0.13
C ILE A 86 -20.04 -5.76 -1.12
N TYR A 87 -18.95 -6.45 -1.50
CA TYR A 87 -18.91 -7.18 -2.79
C TYR A 87 -18.96 -8.71 -2.66
N GLY A 88 -18.88 -9.24 -1.45
CA GLY A 88 -18.86 -10.68 -1.18
C GLY A 88 -17.50 -11.34 -1.42
N PHE A 89 -17.45 -12.65 -1.12
CA PHE A 89 -16.23 -13.48 -1.23
C PHE A 89 -16.20 -14.39 -2.47
N LYS A 90 -17.38 -14.69 -3.04
CA LYS A 90 -17.53 -15.71 -4.11
C LYS A 90 -17.80 -15.12 -5.49
N LYS A 91 -18.10 -13.82 -5.58
CA LYS A 91 -18.37 -13.12 -6.85
C LYS A 91 -17.06 -12.82 -7.60
N PRO A 92 -17.11 -12.67 -8.93
CA PRO A 92 -15.99 -12.07 -9.67
C PRO A 92 -15.69 -10.69 -9.11
N ILE A 93 -14.48 -10.50 -8.59
CA ILE A 93 -13.98 -9.22 -8.12
C ILE A 93 -12.95 -8.75 -9.12
N THR A 94 -13.02 -7.48 -9.49
CA THR A 94 -12.08 -6.78 -10.36
C THR A 94 -11.52 -5.57 -9.63
N ILE A 95 -10.48 -4.95 -10.21
CA ILE A 95 -9.90 -3.72 -9.68
C ILE A 95 -10.92 -2.59 -9.52
N ASP A 96 -11.94 -2.51 -10.36
CA ASP A 96 -12.99 -1.47 -10.30
C ASP A 96 -13.78 -1.52 -9.00
N HIS A 97 -14.02 -2.72 -8.47
CA HIS A 97 -14.67 -2.89 -7.17
C HIS A 97 -13.81 -2.29 -6.04
N PHE A 98 -12.48 -2.46 -6.15
CA PHE A 98 -11.55 -1.87 -5.20
C PHE A 98 -11.50 -0.33 -5.34
N LEU A 99 -11.53 0.21 -6.55
CA LEU A 99 -11.61 1.66 -6.78
C LEU A 99 -12.92 2.26 -6.26
N HIS A 100 -14.04 1.58 -6.49
CA HIS A 100 -15.34 1.97 -5.94
C HIS A 100 -15.37 1.86 -4.41
N PHE A 101 -14.69 0.86 -3.84
CA PHE A 101 -14.53 0.75 -2.38
C PHE A 101 -13.81 1.97 -1.81
N LEU A 102 -12.67 2.37 -2.39
CA LEU A 102 -11.95 3.58 -1.97
C LEU A 102 -12.85 4.81 -2.02
N THR A 103 -13.63 4.96 -3.09
CA THR A 103 -14.61 6.06 -3.22
C THR A 103 -15.68 6.01 -2.12
N THR A 104 -16.15 4.82 -1.76
CA THR A 104 -17.15 4.62 -0.70
C THR A 104 -16.60 4.98 0.68
N ILE A 105 -15.34 4.61 0.97
CA ILE A 105 -14.66 5.00 2.22
C ILE A 105 -14.61 6.51 2.36
N LEU A 106 -14.30 7.22 1.27
CA LEU A 106 -14.16 8.67 1.28
C LEU A 106 -15.48 9.41 1.50
N LYS A 107 -16.58 8.86 0.99
CA LYS A 107 -17.93 9.42 1.16
C LYS A 107 -18.53 9.17 2.54
N LYS A 108 -18.16 8.07 3.21
CA LYS A 108 -18.72 7.69 4.52
C LYS A 108 -17.88 8.26 5.65
N GLU A 109 -18.24 9.43 6.15
CA GLU A 109 -17.49 10.18 7.16
C GLU A 109 -17.18 9.37 8.44
N SER A 110 -18.17 8.68 9.01
CA SER A 110 -17.96 7.87 10.23
C SER A 110 -16.91 6.77 10.02
N PHE A 111 -16.95 6.10 8.86
CA PHE A 111 -15.99 5.08 8.50
C PHE A 111 -14.61 5.67 8.19
N ARG A 112 -14.57 6.76 7.41
CA ARG A 112 -13.35 7.52 7.10
C ARG A 112 -12.63 7.91 8.38
N ASN A 113 -13.32 8.56 9.31
CA ASN A 113 -12.73 9.05 10.55
C ASN A 113 -12.20 7.89 11.41
N ARG A 114 -12.92 6.76 11.47
CA ARG A 114 -12.47 5.54 12.15
C ARG A 114 -11.21 4.92 11.50
N ILE A 115 -11.13 4.88 10.18
CA ILE A 115 -10.00 4.27 9.46
C ILE A 115 -8.76 5.16 9.52
N PHE A 116 -8.93 6.47 9.32
CA PHE A 116 -7.82 7.41 9.24
C PHE A 116 -7.36 7.96 10.59
N SER A 117 -8.12 7.78 11.67
CA SER A 117 -7.61 8.04 13.03
C SER A 117 -6.41 7.15 13.38
N LEU A 118 -6.29 5.99 12.73
CA LEU A 118 -5.16 5.08 12.86
C LEU A 118 -3.96 5.48 12.00
N ALA A 119 -4.09 6.44 11.08
CA ALA A 119 -3.02 6.81 10.17
C ALA A 119 -1.95 7.62 10.91
N VAL A 120 -0.71 7.14 10.87
CA VAL A 120 0.43 7.83 11.52
C VAL A 120 1.19 8.64 10.46
N PRO A 121 1.36 9.96 10.64
CA PRO A 121 2.23 10.76 9.80
C PRO A 121 3.65 10.19 9.81
N ARG A 122 4.31 10.17 8.66
CA ARG A 122 5.74 9.85 8.62
C ARG A 122 6.48 10.93 9.40
N SER A 123 7.23 10.57 10.44
CA SER A 123 8.12 11.52 11.10
C SER A 123 9.00 12.18 10.05
N GLN A 124 8.93 13.51 9.95
CA GLN A 124 9.83 14.23 9.07
C GLN A 124 11.23 13.96 9.61
N LYS A 125 12.08 13.28 8.81
CA LYS A 125 13.51 13.32 9.07
C LYS A 125 13.85 14.80 9.10
N LYS A 126 14.28 15.33 10.25
CA LYS A 126 15.01 16.59 10.28
C LYS A 126 16.12 16.42 9.26
N ASN A 127 16.11 17.24 8.21
CA ASN A 127 17.25 17.30 7.32
C ASN A 127 18.45 17.55 8.23
N LYS A 128 19.43 16.65 8.20
CA LYS A 128 20.74 16.98 8.73
C LYS A 128 21.19 18.17 7.89
N GLU A 129 21.13 19.36 8.48
CA GLU A 129 21.86 20.50 7.94
C GLU A 129 23.31 20.06 7.87
N THR A 130 23.78 19.82 6.65
CA THR A 130 25.19 19.63 6.37
C THR A 130 25.87 20.94 6.78
N PRO A 131 26.89 20.91 7.65
CA PRO A 131 27.64 22.13 7.96
C PRO A 131 28.31 22.60 6.68
N THR A 132 27.87 23.75 6.18
CA THR A 132 28.49 24.45 5.06
C THR A 132 29.87 24.92 5.52
N SER A 133 30.92 24.22 5.09
CA SER A 133 32.29 24.73 5.17
C SER A 133 32.50 25.75 4.03
N ASN A 134 32.37 27.02 4.35
CA ASN A 134 33.04 28.14 3.66
C ASN A 134 34.56 28.01 3.95
N GLN A 135 35.55 28.23 3.08
CA GLN A 135 35.68 29.05 1.87
C GLN A 135 37.03 28.71 1.17
N SER A 136 37.07 28.73 -0.16
CA SER A 136 38.03 29.52 -0.97
C SER A 136 37.57 29.49 -2.45
N SER A 137 36.97 30.56 -2.95
CA SER A 137 37.62 31.53 -3.88
C SER A 137 37.99 30.93 -5.24
N TYR A 138 37.16 31.14 -6.27
CA TYR A 138 37.45 31.94 -7.48
C TYR A 138 36.14 32.13 -8.25
N GLY A 139 35.85 33.37 -8.64
CA GLY A 139 34.57 33.79 -9.21
C GLY A 139 34.44 33.53 -10.71
N VAL A 140 33.21 33.24 -11.14
CA VAL A 140 32.67 33.56 -12.48
C VAL A 140 31.17 33.84 -12.31
N SER A 141 30.73 34.94 -12.90
CA SER A 141 29.39 35.53 -12.90
C SER A 141 28.38 34.79 -13.81
N SER A 142 27.19 34.47 -13.26
CA SER A 142 25.81 34.41 -13.84
C SER A 142 25.55 33.66 -15.17
N PRO A 143 24.38 32.98 -15.36
CA PRO A 143 23.05 33.56 -15.12
C PRO A 143 22.01 32.66 -14.41
N ILE A 144 20.94 33.35 -14.04
CA ILE A 144 19.70 32.94 -13.38
C ILE A 144 19.09 31.72 -14.08
N ASP A 145 18.84 30.63 -13.34
CA ASP A 145 18.08 29.47 -13.83
C ASP A 145 16.87 29.22 -12.91
N GLU A 146 15.71 29.46 -13.49
CA GLU A 146 14.39 29.25 -12.91
C GLU A 146 14.07 27.75 -12.86
N GLY A 147 13.56 27.28 -11.71
CA GLY A 147 12.65 26.13 -11.68
C GLY A 147 13.31 24.77 -11.88
N SER A 148 13.62 24.10 -10.76
CA SER A 148 13.86 22.65 -10.73
C SER A 148 12.54 21.88 -10.90
N GLU A 149 11.97 21.90 -12.09
CA GLU A 149 10.94 20.93 -12.48
C GLU A 149 11.59 19.55 -12.64
N THR A 150 11.23 18.65 -11.75
CA THR A 150 11.62 17.24 -11.85
C THR A 150 10.92 16.65 -13.07
N ARG A 151 11.67 16.50 -14.16
CA ARG A 151 11.28 15.77 -15.36
C ARG A 151 11.08 14.29 -15.00
N VAL A 152 9.84 13.93 -14.67
CA VAL A 152 9.45 12.53 -14.44
C VAL A 152 9.34 11.87 -15.81
N ASN A 153 10.20 10.87 -16.07
CA ASN A 153 10.12 10.03 -17.26
C ASN A 153 8.69 9.49 -17.45
N GLN A 154 8.13 9.77 -18.63
CA GLN A 154 6.74 9.51 -19.06
C GLN A 154 6.35 8.00 -19.10
N ILE A 155 7.24 7.08 -18.72
CA ILE A 155 7.08 5.63 -18.98
C ILE A 155 6.40 4.88 -17.80
N TYR A 156 6.11 5.54 -16.67
CA TYR A 156 5.53 4.89 -15.47
C TYR A 156 4.18 5.46 -14.99
N LEU A 157 3.41 6.09 -15.87
CA LEU A 157 2.14 6.74 -15.50
C LEU A 157 0.95 5.77 -15.32
N ASP A 158 1.06 4.52 -15.78
CA ASP A 158 -0.07 3.59 -15.79
C ASP A 158 -0.01 2.47 -14.75
N SER A 159 0.92 2.56 -13.77
CA SER A 159 0.89 1.61 -12.67
C SER A 159 -0.28 1.93 -11.73
N PRO A 160 -1.17 0.98 -11.39
CA PRO A 160 -2.23 1.21 -10.40
C PRO A 160 -1.66 1.60 -9.02
N PHE A 161 -0.39 1.28 -8.74
CA PHE A 161 0.33 1.78 -7.57
C PHE A 161 0.61 3.28 -7.64
N PHE A 162 0.84 3.83 -8.83
CA PHE A 162 1.04 5.27 -9.05
C PHE A 162 -0.27 6.04 -8.92
N ILE A 163 -1.39 5.48 -9.38
CA ILE A 163 -2.74 6.07 -9.20
C ILE A 163 -3.11 6.07 -7.72
N ILE A 164 -2.96 4.95 -7.02
CA ILE A 164 -3.21 4.88 -5.56
C ILE A 164 -2.27 5.84 -4.81
N ARG A 165 -1.01 5.96 -5.22
CA ARG A 165 -0.03 6.90 -4.63
C ARG A 165 -0.34 8.37 -4.97
N ARG A 166 -0.84 8.69 -6.16
CA ARG A 166 -1.27 10.06 -6.54
C ARG A 166 -2.55 10.44 -5.81
N ILE A 167 -3.50 9.53 -5.70
CA ILE A 167 -4.70 9.71 -4.88
C ILE A 167 -4.26 9.97 -3.43
N ALA A 168 -3.42 9.10 -2.85
CA ALA A 168 -2.88 9.28 -1.50
C ALA A 168 -2.07 10.58 -1.31
N ASN A 169 -1.29 11.02 -2.30
CA ASN A 169 -0.53 12.27 -2.21
C ASN A 169 -1.40 13.52 -2.38
N LYS A 170 -2.44 13.46 -3.24
CA LYS A 170 -3.46 14.52 -3.33
C LYS A 170 -4.24 14.63 -2.01
N PHE A 171 -4.46 13.51 -1.33
CA PHE A 171 -5.03 13.45 0.03
C PHE A 171 -4.18 14.16 1.09
N VAL A 172 -2.85 13.99 1.09
CA VAL A 172 -1.97 14.67 2.05
C VAL A 172 -1.99 16.19 1.88
N ARG A 173 -2.15 16.70 0.65
CA ARG A 173 -2.27 18.15 0.39
C ARG A 173 -3.61 18.72 0.85
N ILE A 174 -4.72 17.99 0.67
CA ILE A 174 -6.05 18.45 1.11
C ILE A 174 -6.13 18.53 2.65
N ILE A 175 -5.54 17.57 3.36
CA ILE A 175 -5.52 17.59 4.84
C ILE A 175 -4.65 18.73 5.38
N LYS A 176 -3.56 19.10 4.69
CA LYS A 176 -2.66 20.19 5.10
C LYS A 176 -3.09 21.59 4.65
N GLY A 177 -3.98 21.71 3.66
CA GLY A 177 -4.48 22.99 3.15
C GLY A 177 -5.74 23.51 3.84
N SER A 178 -6.29 22.77 4.82
CA SER A 178 -7.56 23.11 5.48
C SER A 178 -7.42 23.79 6.84
N THR A 179 -6.21 24.21 7.23
CA THR A 179 -5.95 24.88 8.54
C THR A 179 -5.51 26.34 8.42
N SER A 180 -5.93 27.04 7.35
CA SER A 180 -5.69 28.49 7.22
C SER A 180 -6.91 29.19 6.63
N ALA A 181 -7.98 29.22 7.41
CA ALA A 181 -9.02 30.24 7.40
C ALA A 181 -9.80 30.06 8.71
N TRP A 182 -10.14 31.18 9.35
CA TRP A 182 -10.70 31.36 10.70
C TRP A 182 -9.65 31.44 11.80
#